data_AF-A0A6B2XMD4-F1
#
_entry.id   AF-A0A6B2XMD4-F1
#
_cell.length_a   1.000
_cell.length_b   1.000
_cell.length_c   1.000
_cell.angle_alpha   90.00
_cell.angle_beta   90.00
_cell.angle_gamma   90.00
#
_symmetry.space_group_name_H-M   'P 1'
#
loop_
_entity.id
_entity.type
_entity.pdbx_description
1 polymer ?
#
loop_
_entity_poly.entity_id
_entity_poly.type
_entity_poly.pdbx_seq_one_letter_code
_entity_poly.pdbx_strand_id
1 'polypeptide(L)'
;RDTDTAPRFWRRRFLKIVPNYVIVWALAMLVFAAPLTDMTIGLLNLFMVQVWYPDFAINFGVNPAGWSLGVEAVFYLLFPVLFHWIKKIPARRLNLWVVAVVAGIVATPLLSTLLVPAGAMMPTEPDTSINQYFFSYILPLPRVLDFAL
;
A
#
# COMPACT_ATOMS: atom_id res chain seq x y z
N ARG A 1 0.80 -20.62 12.41
CA ARG A 1 1.34 -21.41 13.54
C ARG A 1 0.57 -20.96 14.76
N ASP A 2 -0.06 -21.87 15.50
CA ASP A 2 -0.99 -21.48 16.58
C ASP A 2 -0.31 -20.79 17.78
N THR A 3 1.02 -20.83 17.86
CA THR A 3 1.83 -20.19 18.92
C THR A 3 2.56 -18.91 18.46
N ASP A 4 2.21 -18.38 17.29
CA ASP A 4 2.87 -17.20 16.74
C ASP A 4 2.29 -15.91 17.32
N THR A 5 3.15 -15.05 17.87
CA THR A 5 2.73 -13.78 18.47
C THR A 5 2.89 -12.64 17.48
N ALA A 6 2.07 -11.59 17.59
CA ALA A 6 2.16 -10.42 16.72
C ALA A 6 3.59 -9.81 16.66
N PRO A 7 4.31 -9.61 17.78
CA PRO A 7 5.68 -9.09 17.73
C PRO A 7 6.66 -10.01 17.00
N ARG A 8 6.53 -11.34 17.16
CA ARG A 8 7.39 -12.30 16.46
C ARG A 8 7.10 -12.32 14.96
N PHE A 9 5.84 -12.16 14.58
CA PHE A 9 5.42 -12.00 13.19
C PHE A 9 6.03 -10.73 12.58
N TRP A 10 5.83 -9.57 13.20
CA TRP A 10 6.36 -8.30 12.71
C TRP A 10 7.88 -8.32 12.55
N ARG A 11 8.62 -8.87 13.53
CA ARG A 11 10.08 -8.97 13.44
C ARG A 11 10.54 -9.73 12.20
N ARG A 12 9.91 -10.86 11.87
CA ARG A 12 10.29 -11.66 10.70
C ARG A 12 9.97 -10.96 9.38
N ARG A 13 8.84 -10.24 9.32
CA ARG A 13 8.46 -9.48 8.12
C ARG A 13 9.36 -8.25 7.94
N PHE A 14 9.65 -7.53 9.02
CA PHE A 14 10.59 -6.41 9.02
C PHE A 14 11.97 -6.81 8.50
N LEU A 15 12.55 -7.88 9.04
CA LEU A 15 13.88 -8.37 8.62
C LEU A 15 13.91 -8.90 7.18
N LYS A 16 12.75 -9.30 6.63
CA LYS A 16 12.65 -9.75 5.23
C LYS A 16 12.62 -8.58 4.25
N ILE A 17 11.94 -7.48 4.60
CA ILE A 17 11.62 -6.40 3.67
C ILE A 17 12.59 -5.24 3.81
N VAL A 18 12.76 -4.74 5.03
CA VAL A 18 13.41 -3.44 5.27
C VAL A 18 14.88 -3.43 4.83
N PRO A 19 15.71 -4.46 5.14
CA PRO A 19 17.11 -4.44 4.69
C PRO A 19 17.23 -4.35 3.16
N ASN A 20 16.49 -5.20 2.43
CA ASN A 20 16.52 -5.19 0.97
C ASN A 20 15.97 -3.88 0.40
N TYR A 21 14.89 -3.36 0.98
CA TYR A 21 14.31 -2.10 0.53
C TYR A 21 15.27 -0.93 0.70
N VAL A 22 15.93 -0.82 1.86
CA VAL A 22 16.92 0.24 2.15
C VAL A 22 18.11 0.14 1.21
N ILE A 23 18.59 -1.08 0.90
CA ILE A 23 19.68 -1.29 -0.07
C ILE A 23 19.25 -0.80 -1.46
N VAL A 24 18.05 -1.19 -1.93
CA VAL A 24 17.55 -0.77 -3.24
C VAL A 24 17.31 0.75 -3.28
N TRP A 25 16.78 1.33 -2.22
CA TRP A 25 16.62 2.78 -2.08
C TRP A 25 17.97 3.49 -2.16
N ALA A 26 18.99 3.00 -1.44
CA ALA A 26 20.33 3.60 -1.46
C ALA A 26 20.99 3.48 -2.84
N LEU A 27 20.83 2.33 -3.52
CA LEU A 27 21.31 2.14 -4.88
C LEU A 27 20.58 3.06 -5.87
N ALA A 28 19.26 3.21 -5.75
CA ALA A 28 18.48 4.13 -6.58
C ALA A 28 18.95 5.58 -6.40
N MET A 29 19.12 6.02 -5.15
CA MET A 29 19.69 7.34 -4.83
C MET A 29 21.07 7.53 -5.45
N LEU A 30 21.95 6.54 -5.32
CA LEU A 30 23.32 6.61 -5.84
C LEU A 30 23.37 6.67 -7.37
N VAL A 31 22.51 5.91 -8.05
CA VAL A 31 22.60 5.71 -9.51
C VAL A 31 21.86 6.81 -10.28
N PHE A 32 20.65 7.21 -9.84
CA PHE A 32 19.83 8.12 -10.65
C PHE A 32 18.89 9.05 -9.86
N ALA A 33 18.43 8.67 -8.67
CA ALA A 33 17.36 9.40 -7.98
C ALA A 33 17.87 10.67 -7.26
N ALA A 34 19.10 10.69 -6.74
CA ALA A 34 19.62 11.84 -5.99
C ALA A 34 19.50 13.21 -6.71
N PRO A 35 19.81 13.36 -8.01
CA PRO A 35 19.63 14.65 -8.69
C PRO A 35 18.17 14.97 -9.05
N LEU A 36 17.27 13.99 -9.00
CA LEU A 36 15.87 14.12 -9.41
C LEU A 36 14.89 14.29 -8.24
N THR A 37 15.31 13.91 -7.02
CA THR A 37 14.46 13.92 -5.83
C THR A 37 15.00 14.89 -4.78
N ASP A 38 14.11 15.65 -4.16
CA ASP A 38 14.47 16.41 -2.97
C ASP A 38 14.64 15.49 -1.74
N MET A 39 15.19 16.07 -0.66
CA MET A 39 15.42 15.34 0.58
C MET A 39 14.11 14.81 1.20
N THR A 40 13.00 15.52 1.03
CA THR A 40 11.69 15.14 1.58
C THR A 40 11.17 13.88 0.91
N ILE A 41 11.14 13.84 -0.43
CA ILE A 41 10.75 12.68 -1.23
C ILE A 41 11.67 11.49 -0.92
N GLY A 42 12.97 11.75 -0.79
CA GLY A 42 13.96 10.76 -0.39
C GLY A 42 13.60 10.08 0.94
N LEU A 43 13.33 10.87 1.98
CA LEU A 43 12.98 10.38 3.31
C LEU A 43 11.61 9.71 3.34
N LEU A 44 10.60 10.27 2.68
CA LEU A 44 9.27 9.66 2.56
C LEU A 44 9.37 8.27 1.92
N ASN A 45 10.16 8.13 0.86
CA ASN A 45 10.42 6.84 0.24
C ASN A 45 11.20 5.90 1.15
N LEU A 46 12.24 6.38 1.85
CA LEU A 46 13.06 5.55 2.75
C LEU A 46 12.21 4.89 3.84
N PHE A 47 11.28 5.64 4.42
CA PHE A 47 10.39 5.15 5.49
C PHE A 47 9.09 4.54 4.97
N MET A 48 8.93 4.35 3.66
CA MET A 48 7.72 3.81 3.04
C MET A 48 6.45 4.66 3.29
N VAL A 49 6.60 5.94 3.63
CA VAL A 49 5.48 6.85 3.94
C VAL A 49 4.92 7.50 2.67
N GLN A 50 5.62 7.39 1.54
CA GLN A 50 5.19 7.95 0.26
C GLN A 50 3.79 7.49 -0.16
N VAL A 51 3.34 6.31 0.26
CA VAL A 51 2.01 5.74 -0.08
C VAL A 51 0.82 6.46 0.56
N TRP A 52 1.08 7.43 1.43
CA TRP A 52 0.04 8.24 2.09
C TRP A 52 -0.19 9.60 1.44
N TYR A 53 0.59 9.95 0.41
CA TYR A 53 0.52 11.24 -0.27
C TYR A 53 -0.10 11.07 -1.66
N PRO A 54 -1.17 11.83 -2.01
CA PRO A 54 -1.79 11.82 -3.34
C PRO A 54 -0.95 12.60 -4.36
N ASP A 55 0.31 12.21 -4.52
CA ASP A 55 1.27 12.87 -5.40
C ASP A 55 2.12 11.82 -6.12
N PHE A 56 2.01 11.83 -7.45
CA PHE A 56 2.70 10.88 -8.31
C PHE A 56 4.24 11.00 -8.21
N ALA A 57 4.77 12.22 -8.10
CA ALA A 57 6.22 12.43 -7.96
C ALA A 57 6.73 11.90 -6.62
N ILE A 58 5.93 11.98 -5.56
CA ILE A 58 6.27 11.41 -4.25
C ILE A 58 6.19 9.88 -4.29
N ASN A 59 5.12 9.31 -4.86
CA ASN A 59 4.87 7.87 -4.88
C ASN A 59 5.91 7.09 -5.69
N PHE A 60 6.43 7.67 -6.77
CA PHE A 60 7.34 7.01 -7.72
C PHE A 60 8.74 7.65 -7.80
N GLY A 61 9.04 8.63 -6.93
CA GLY A 61 10.22 9.49 -7.08
C GLY A 61 11.58 8.80 -6.94
N VAL A 62 11.73 7.87 -5.99
CA VAL A 62 13.04 7.20 -5.77
C VAL A 62 13.06 5.81 -6.39
N ASN A 63 12.08 4.98 -6.06
CA ASN A 63 11.95 3.62 -6.56
C ASN A 63 10.50 3.42 -7.02
N PRO A 64 10.23 3.49 -8.34
CA PRO A 64 8.87 3.30 -8.87
C PRO A 64 8.22 1.97 -8.51
N ALA A 65 8.98 0.92 -8.17
CA ALA A 65 8.42 -0.35 -7.69
C ALA A 65 8.17 -0.36 -6.17
N GLY A 66 8.73 0.61 -5.43
CA GLY A 66 8.76 0.66 -3.98
C GLY A 66 7.41 0.93 -3.31
N TRP A 67 6.46 1.56 -4.00
CA TRP A 67 5.13 1.83 -3.44
C TRP A 67 4.41 0.54 -3.02
N SER A 68 4.54 -0.54 -3.78
CA SER A 68 3.88 -1.82 -3.49
C SER A 68 4.39 -2.44 -2.19
N LEU A 69 5.69 -2.31 -1.90
CA LEU A 69 6.30 -2.73 -0.63
C LEU A 69 5.84 -1.86 0.54
N GLY A 70 5.60 -0.57 0.31
CA GLY A 70 5.02 0.31 1.34
C GLY A 70 3.59 -0.11 1.71
N VAL A 71 2.76 -0.44 0.71
CA VAL A 71 1.42 -1.00 0.93
C VAL A 71 1.53 -2.35 1.68
N GLU A 72 2.45 -3.23 1.26
CA GLU A 72 2.69 -4.52 1.91
C GLU A 72 3.13 -4.37 3.38
N ALA A 73 3.94 -3.36 3.70
CA ALA A 73 4.37 -3.06 5.07
C ALA A 73 3.19 -2.65 5.96
N VAL A 74 2.27 -1.81 5.46
CA VAL A 74 1.04 -1.43 6.17
C VAL A 74 0.15 -2.66 6.39
N PHE A 75 0.02 -3.52 5.38
CA PHE A 75 -0.70 -4.78 5.54
C PHE A 75 -0.08 -5.67 6.63
N TYR A 76 1.24 -5.85 6.66
CA TYR A 76 1.87 -6.65 7.71
C TYR A 76 1.68 -6.08 9.11
N LEU A 77 1.60 -4.75 9.23
CA LEU A 77 1.28 -4.10 10.49
C LEU A 77 -0.15 -4.48 10.94
N LEU A 78 -1.12 -4.42 10.03
CA LEU A 78 -2.54 -4.72 10.29
C LEU A 78 -2.84 -6.23 10.38
N PHE A 79 -1.99 -7.09 9.81
CA PHE A 79 -2.26 -8.51 9.65
C PHE A 79 -2.68 -9.24 10.93
N PRO A 80 -2.02 -9.08 12.10
CA PRO A 80 -2.44 -9.79 13.31
C PRO A 80 -3.86 -9.40 13.76
N VAL A 81 -4.26 -8.14 13.56
CA VAL A 81 -5.59 -7.64 13.90
C VAL A 81 -6.62 -8.21 12.92
N LEU A 82 -6.36 -8.10 11.63
CA LEU A 82 -7.24 -8.64 10.58
C LEU A 82 -7.43 -10.15 10.76
N PHE A 83 -6.34 -10.90 10.96
CA PHE A 83 -6.37 -12.34 11.19
C PHE A 83 -7.18 -12.70 12.44
N HIS A 84 -7.03 -11.94 13.53
CA HIS A 84 -7.82 -12.16 14.75
C HIS A 84 -9.33 -12.03 14.51
N TRP A 85 -9.75 -11.03 13.74
CA TRP A 85 -11.17 -10.82 13.42
C TRP A 85 -11.70 -11.82 12.39
N ILE A 86 -10.92 -12.12 11.35
CA ILE A 86 -11.30 -13.08 10.31
C ILE A 86 -11.49 -14.48 10.91
N LYS A 87 -10.63 -14.91 11.86
CA LYS A 87 -10.82 -16.21 12.55
C LYS A 87 -12.11 -16.31 13.36
N LYS A 88 -12.75 -15.19 13.74
CA LYS A 88 -14.04 -15.20 14.46
C LYS A 88 -15.24 -15.40 13.53
N ILE A 89 -15.04 -15.37 12.22
CA ILE A 89 -16.08 -15.57 11.24
C ILE A 89 -16.59 -17.02 11.31
N PRO A 90 -17.90 -17.26 11.56
CA PRO A 90 -18.45 -18.60 11.51
C PRO A 90 -18.32 -19.19 10.11
N ALA A 91 -17.91 -20.46 9.99
CA ALA A 91 -17.72 -21.13 8.69
C ALA A 91 -18.94 -21.00 7.75
N ARG A 92 -20.16 -21.06 8.30
CA ARG A 92 -21.41 -20.90 7.54
C ARG A 92 -21.58 -19.53 6.85
N ARG A 93 -20.85 -18.50 7.30
CA ARG A 93 -20.89 -17.14 6.74
C ARG A 93 -19.71 -16.86 5.81
N LEU A 94 -18.75 -17.78 5.67
CA LEU A 94 -17.52 -17.52 4.92
C LEU A 94 -17.79 -17.10 3.47
N ASN A 95 -18.74 -17.74 2.79
CA ASN A 95 -19.15 -17.35 1.43
C ASN A 95 -19.67 -15.91 1.38
N LEU A 96 -20.48 -15.50 2.36
CA LEU A 96 -20.99 -14.12 2.45
C LEU A 96 -19.84 -13.12 2.65
N TRP A 97 -18.85 -13.47 3.48
CA TRP A 97 -17.66 -12.65 3.69
C TRP A 97 -16.82 -12.51 2.43
N VAL A 98 -16.58 -13.60 1.70
CA VAL A 98 -15.87 -13.55 0.42
C VAL A 98 -16.60 -12.64 -0.56
N VAL A 99 -17.92 -12.80 -0.71
CA VAL A 99 -18.73 -11.93 -1.57
C VAL A 99 -18.65 -10.47 -1.14
N ALA A 100 -18.71 -10.18 0.17
CA ALA A 100 -18.61 -8.82 0.69
C ALA A 100 -17.23 -8.19 0.42
N VAL A 101 -16.15 -8.96 0.60
CA VAL A 101 -14.78 -8.51 0.32
C VAL A 101 -14.60 -8.24 -1.17
N VAL A 102 -15.02 -9.16 -2.05
CA VAL A 102 -14.97 -8.97 -3.51
C VAL A 102 -15.79 -7.74 -3.92
N ALA A 103 -16.99 -7.57 -3.38
CA ALA A 103 -17.82 -6.41 -3.66
C ALA A 103 -17.12 -5.11 -3.23
N GLY A 104 -16.43 -5.09 -2.08
CA GLY A 104 -15.64 -3.94 -1.64
C GLY A 104 -14.44 -3.63 -2.54
N ILE A 105 -13.74 -4.66 -3.02
CA ILE A 105 -12.63 -4.50 -3.98
C ILE A 105 -13.15 -3.86 -5.28
N VAL A 106 -14.23 -4.42 -5.84
CA VAL A 106 -14.85 -3.91 -7.08
C VAL A 106 -15.45 -2.51 -6.88
N ALA A 107 -15.97 -2.21 -5.69
CA ALA A 107 -16.52 -0.90 -5.37
C ALA A 107 -15.45 0.17 -5.20
N THR A 108 -14.18 -0.18 -4.92
CA THR A 108 -13.11 0.79 -4.66
C THR A 108 -12.94 1.83 -5.79
N PRO A 109 -12.77 1.46 -7.08
CA PRO A 109 -12.68 2.44 -8.16
C PRO A 109 -13.95 3.29 -8.29
N LEU A 110 -15.14 2.70 -8.13
CA LEU A 110 -16.40 3.43 -8.16
C LEU A 110 -16.47 4.49 -7.04
N LEU A 111 -16.18 4.08 -5.80
CA LEU A 111 -16.16 4.97 -4.65
C LEU A 111 -15.11 6.08 -4.82
N SER A 112 -13.98 5.78 -5.44
CA SER A 112 -12.99 6.79 -5.80
C SER A 112 -13.57 7.86 -6.72
N THR A 113 -14.21 7.46 -7.81
CA THR A 113 -14.82 8.41 -8.76
C THR A 113 -15.95 9.24 -8.16
N LEU A 114 -16.70 8.67 -7.21
CA LEU A 114 -17.87 9.31 -6.60
C LEU A 114 -17.53 10.20 -5.41
N LEU A 115 -16.53 9.83 -4.60
CA LEU A 115 -16.27 10.46 -3.31
C LEU A 115 -14.97 11.27 -3.26
N VAL A 116 -14.01 11.00 -4.16
CA VAL A 116 -12.72 11.68 -4.17
C VAL A 116 -12.72 12.81 -5.20
N PRO A 117 -12.53 14.08 -4.78
CA PRO A 117 -12.43 15.19 -5.71
C PRO A 117 -11.31 14.97 -6.73
N ALA A 118 -11.62 15.23 -8.00
CA ALA A 118 -10.61 15.18 -9.06
C ALA A 118 -9.49 16.18 -8.78
N GLY A 119 -8.24 15.72 -8.89
CA GLY A 119 -7.05 16.55 -8.79
C GLY A 119 -6.51 16.89 -10.18
N ALA A 120 -5.20 17.15 -10.26
CA ALA A 120 -4.51 17.22 -11.54
C ALA A 120 -4.61 15.89 -12.29
N MET A 121 -4.65 15.95 -13.63
CA MET A 121 -4.67 14.76 -14.48
C MET A 121 -3.28 14.15 -14.60
N MET A 122 -3.22 12.83 -14.74
CA MET A 122 -1.95 12.12 -14.89
C MET A 122 -1.30 12.48 -16.23
N PRO A 123 0.02 12.72 -16.27
CA PRO A 123 0.71 13.05 -17.53
C PRO A 123 0.65 11.93 -18.57
N THR A 124 0.63 10.67 -18.12
CA THR A 124 0.61 9.48 -18.98
C THR A 124 -0.79 8.99 -19.31
N GLU A 125 -1.81 9.39 -18.54
CA GLU A 125 -3.20 8.94 -18.66
C GLU A 125 -4.13 10.15 -18.46
N PRO A 126 -4.38 10.95 -19.52
CA PRO A 126 -5.02 12.27 -19.41
C PRO A 126 -6.45 12.25 -18.85
N ASP A 127 -7.14 11.11 -18.96
CA ASP A 127 -8.50 10.92 -18.45
C ASP A 127 -8.55 10.48 -16.98
N THR A 128 -7.38 10.36 -16.32
CA THR A 128 -7.27 9.88 -14.95
C THR A 128 -6.77 10.97 -14.00
N SER A 129 -7.53 11.26 -12.96
CA SER A 129 -7.14 12.16 -11.87
C SER A 129 -6.13 11.50 -10.93
N ILE A 130 -5.07 12.21 -10.56
CA ILE A 130 -4.04 11.74 -9.61
C ILE A 130 -4.67 11.35 -8.27
N ASN A 131 -5.62 12.12 -7.74
CA ASN A 131 -6.27 11.83 -6.47
C ASN A 131 -7.09 10.54 -6.51
N GLN A 132 -7.79 10.31 -7.62
CA GLN A 132 -8.64 9.13 -7.80
C GLN A 132 -7.80 7.88 -8.05
N TYR A 133 -6.75 8.02 -8.87
CA TYR A 133 -5.73 6.99 -9.04
C TYR A 133 -5.08 6.64 -7.71
N PHE A 134 -4.61 7.64 -6.95
CA PHE A 134 -4.01 7.44 -5.64
C PHE A 134 -4.92 6.67 -4.70
N PHE A 135 -6.19 7.10 -4.56
CA PHE A 135 -7.14 6.45 -3.66
C PHE A 135 -7.39 4.99 -4.05
N SER A 136 -7.53 4.70 -5.34
CA SER A 136 -7.84 3.35 -5.82
C SER A 136 -6.61 2.43 -5.88
N TYR A 137 -5.42 3.01 -6.08
CA TYR A 137 -4.23 2.26 -6.47
C TYR A 137 -3.12 2.27 -5.42
N ILE A 138 -2.78 3.44 -4.89
CA ILE A 138 -1.62 3.63 -4.02
C ILE A 138 -1.99 3.59 -2.54
N LEU A 139 -3.14 4.17 -2.17
CA LEU A 139 -3.58 4.28 -0.79
C LEU A 139 -3.73 2.87 -0.16
N PRO A 140 -3.06 2.57 0.97
CA PRO A 140 -3.08 1.22 1.54
C PRO A 140 -4.44 0.78 2.08
N LEU A 141 -5.32 1.70 2.47
CA LEU A 141 -6.54 1.36 3.21
C LEU A 141 -7.56 0.56 2.37
N PRO A 142 -7.94 0.97 1.15
CA PRO A 142 -8.83 0.15 0.32
C PRO A 142 -8.20 -1.20 -0.05
N ARG A 143 -6.86 -1.23 -0.18
CA ARG A 143 -6.06 -2.43 -0.49
C ARG A 143 -6.08 -3.48 0.61
N VAL A 144 -6.46 -3.14 1.84
CA VAL A 144 -6.60 -4.12 2.93
C VAL A 144 -7.58 -5.25 2.56
N LEU A 145 -8.60 -4.95 1.75
CA LEU A 145 -9.56 -5.94 1.26
C LEU A 145 -8.90 -7.01 0.38
N ASP A 146 -7.90 -6.65 -0.42
CA ASP A 146 -7.17 -7.56 -1.31
C ASP A 146 -6.49 -8.69 -0.51
N PHE A 147 -6.16 -8.44 0.76
CA PHE A 147 -5.48 -9.40 1.63
C PHE A 147 -6.41 -10.07 2.67
N ALA A 148 -7.68 -9.66 2.71
CA ALA A 148 -8.69 -10.24 3.59
C ALA A 148 -9.38 -11.47 2.97
N LEU A 149 -9.19 -11.69 1.67
CA LEU A 149 -9.69 -12.82 0.89
C LEU A 149 -8.79 -14.06 1.06
#